data_AF-A0A0R1YDB6-F1
#
_entry.id   AF-A0A0R1YDB6-F1
#
_cell.length_a   1.000
_cell.length_b   1.000
_cell.length_c   1.000
_cell.angle_alpha   90.00
_cell.angle_beta   90.00
_cell.angle_gamma   90.00
#
_symmetry.space_group_name_H-M   'P 1'
#
loop_
_entity.id
_entity.type
_entity.pdbx_description
1 polymer ?
#
loop_
_entity_poly.entity_id
_entity_poly.type
_entity_poly.pdbx_seq_one_letter_code
_entity_poly.pdbx_strand_id
1 'polypeptide(L)'
;MKRIKDERLIIRNLENVRWAFGIENLAALAILASELINRRPWNAILSLKNPAFLLVFIGSMVLVVLSLNVAGPIEGGKRKLSTRFLIMAFLLEWLFWGAFFWMALAFSQMLLSAICGLIPELVMTGSTLYINRFREG
;
A
#
# COMPACT_ATOMS: atom_id res chain seq x y z
N MET A 1 27.03 -11.76 13.07
CA MET A 1 26.59 -10.38 13.39
C MET A 1 26.54 -10.21 14.90
N LYS A 2 27.14 -9.16 15.48
CA LYS A 2 27.01 -8.88 16.92
C LYS A 2 25.63 -8.29 17.19
N ARG A 3 24.92 -8.78 18.20
CA ARG A 3 23.63 -8.21 18.61
C ARG A 3 23.87 -6.83 19.23
N ILE A 4 23.20 -5.81 18.71
CA ILE A 4 23.13 -4.48 19.31
C ILE A 4 22.27 -4.60 20.56
N LYS A 5 22.80 -4.23 21.73
CA LYS A 5 22.07 -4.28 23.01
C LYS A 5 21.58 -2.90 23.47
N ASP A 6 22.13 -1.82 22.91
CA ASP A 6 21.78 -0.45 23.27
C ASP A 6 20.53 0.00 22.49
N GLU A 7 19.49 0.40 23.21
CA GLU A 7 18.21 0.86 22.66
C GLU A 7 18.37 2.08 21.75
N ARG A 8 19.29 3.01 22.05
CA ARG A 8 19.52 4.20 21.23
C ARG A 8 20.07 3.83 19.85
N LEU A 9 20.93 2.81 19.81
CA LEU A 9 21.50 2.29 18.56
C LEU A 9 20.47 1.48 17.77
N ILE A 10 19.55 0.78 18.44
CA ILE A 10 18.44 0.08 17.77
C ILE A 10 17.50 1.08 17.08
N ILE A 11 17.11 2.16 17.76
CA ILE A 11 16.23 3.20 17.20
C ILE A 11 16.88 3.84 15.97
N ARG A 12 18.14 4.28 16.09
CA ARG A 12 18.88 4.85 14.96
C ARG A 12 19.00 3.88 13.78
N ASN A 13 19.19 2.59 14.05
CA ASN A 13 19.24 1.58 12.98
C ASN A 13 17.88 1.43 12.29
N LEU A 14 16.77 1.46 13.02
CA LEU A 14 15.42 1.45 12.45
C LEU A 14 15.13 2.70 11.62
N GLU A 15 15.58 3.87 12.07
CA GLU A 15 15.50 5.12 11.29
C GLU A 15 16.30 5.01 9.99
N ASN A 16 17.52 4.47 10.03
CA ASN A 16 18.33 4.25 8.84
C ASN A 16 17.66 3.29 7.86
N VAL A 17 17.07 2.19 8.34
CA VAL A 17 16.31 1.25 7.50
C VAL A 17 15.10 1.94 6.87
N ARG A 18 14.40 2.80 7.63
CA ARG A 18 13.27 3.58 7.11
C ARG A 18 13.70 4.55 6.01
N TRP A 19 14.83 5.23 6.19
CA TRP A 19 15.40 6.10 5.16
C TRP A 19 15.84 5.33 3.92
N ALA A 20 16.53 4.20 4.09
CA ALA A 20 16.94 3.33 2.99
C ALA A 20 15.71 2.87 2.17
N PHE A 21 14.69 2.35 2.86
CA PHE A 21 13.43 1.96 2.21
C PHE A 21 12.75 3.13 1.48
N GLY A 22 12.72 4.33 2.10
CA GLY A 22 12.16 5.52 1.46
C GLY A 22 12.91 5.93 0.19
N ILE A 23 14.24 5.90 0.24
CA ILE A 23 15.10 6.22 -0.91
C ILE A 23 14.94 5.19 -2.03
N GLU A 24 14.90 3.89 -1.71
CA GLU A 24 14.67 2.82 -2.68
C GLU A 24 13.33 2.97 -3.41
N ASN A 25 12.26 3.26 -2.67
CA ASN A 25 10.95 3.51 -3.27
C ASN A 25 10.93 4.79 -4.11
N LEU A 26 11.60 5.87 -3.66
CA LEU A 26 11.72 7.10 -4.46
C LEU A 26 12.49 6.86 -5.76
N ALA A 27 13.56 6.06 -5.73
CA ALA A 27 14.30 5.69 -6.94
C ALA A 27 13.42 4.87 -7.90
N ALA A 28 12.66 3.90 -7.40
CA ALA A 28 11.75 3.12 -8.21
C ALA A 28 10.63 3.99 -8.84
N LEU A 29 10.09 4.95 -8.07
CA LEU A 29 9.13 5.93 -8.58
C LEU A 29 9.75 6.84 -9.65
N ALA A 30 11.00 7.28 -9.48
CA ALA A 30 11.71 8.08 -10.47
C ALA A 30 11.91 7.30 -11.79
N ILE A 31 12.20 5.99 -11.72
CA ILE A 31 12.27 5.12 -12.90
C ILE A 31 10.93 5.08 -13.61
N LEU A 32 9.83 4.83 -12.89
CA LEU A 32 8.48 4.79 -13.47
C LEU A 32 8.08 6.14 -14.09
N ALA A 33 8.42 7.25 -13.43
CA ALA A 33 8.19 8.60 -13.96
C ALA A 33 8.99 8.84 -15.25
N SER A 34 10.23 8.37 -15.33
CA SER A 34 11.04 8.46 -16.55
C SER A 34 10.45 7.65 -17.71
N GLU A 35 9.89 6.46 -17.45
CA GLU A 35 9.20 5.67 -18.47
C GLU A 35 7.95 6.37 -18.99
N LEU A 36 7.24 7.07 -18.10
CA LEU A 36 6.08 7.87 -18.47
C LEU A 36 6.47 9.06 -19.37
N ILE A 37 7.55 9.77 -19.04
CA ILE A 37 8.09 10.87 -19.88
C ILE A 37 8.50 10.35 -21.26
N ASN A 38 9.08 9.14 -21.32
CA ASN A 38 9.45 8.48 -22.57
C ASN A 38 8.27 7.91 -23.36
N ARG A 39 7.03 8.26 -23.00
CA ARG A 39 5.78 7.84 -23.66
C ARG A 39 5.62 6.32 -23.78
N ARG A 40 6.17 5.55 -22.84
CA ARG A 40 5.81 4.13 -22.77
C ARG A 40 4.32 3.98 -22.48
N PRO A 41 3.67 2.97 -23.07
CA PRO A 41 2.26 2.76 -22.85
C PRO A 41 2.02 2.36 -21.38
N TRP A 42 0.93 2.86 -20.79
CA TRP A 42 0.59 2.66 -19.37
C TRP A 42 0.55 1.20 -18.96
N ASN A 43 0.12 0.30 -19.84
CA ASN A 43 0.08 -1.14 -19.62
C ASN A 43 1.47 -1.78 -19.45
N ALA A 44 2.52 -1.20 -20.03
CA ALA A 44 3.89 -1.64 -19.89
C ALA A 44 4.53 -1.09 -18.61
N ILE A 45 4.16 0.13 -18.22
CA ILE A 45 4.62 0.77 -16.97
C ILE A 45 4.00 0.05 -15.76
N LEU A 46 2.68 -0.13 -15.77
CA LEU A 46 1.90 -0.77 -14.69
C LEU A 46 1.81 -2.30 -14.88
N SER A 47 2.88 -2.89 -15.38
CA SER A 47 2.98 -4.33 -15.62
C SER A 47 3.67 -5.03 -14.45
N LEU A 48 3.20 -6.23 -14.08
CA LEU A 48 3.97 -7.12 -13.19
C LEU A 48 5.32 -7.55 -13.79
N LYS A 49 5.51 -7.38 -15.11
CA LYS A 49 6.80 -7.57 -15.77
C LYS A 49 7.74 -6.38 -15.60
N ASN A 50 7.23 -5.22 -15.17
CA ASN A 50 8.04 -4.06 -14.86
C ASN A 50 8.57 -4.17 -13.42
N PRO A 51 9.88 -4.37 -13.23
CA PRO A 51 10.44 -4.58 -11.90
C PRO A 51 10.29 -3.35 -11.00
N ALA A 52 10.34 -2.12 -11.55
CA ALA A 52 10.18 -0.91 -10.77
C ALA A 52 8.75 -0.78 -10.23
N PHE A 53 7.74 -1.11 -11.05
CA PHE A 53 6.35 -1.13 -10.61
C PHE A 53 6.11 -2.19 -9.55
N LEU A 54 6.64 -3.40 -9.77
CA LEU A 54 6.50 -4.50 -8.84
C LEU A 54 7.13 -4.18 -7.47
N LEU A 55 8.30 -3.53 -7.45
CA LEU A 55 8.96 -3.10 -6.22
C LEU A 55 8.11 -2.09 -5.44
N VAL A 56 7.59 -1.05 -6.10
CA VAL A 56 6.72 -0.06 -5.46
C VAL A 56 5.43 -0.69 -4.98
N PHE A 57 4.82 -1.57 -5.78
CA PHE A 57 3.58 -2.23 -5.45
C PHE A 57 3.73 -3.12 -4.20
N ILE A 58 4.70 -4.04 -4.20
CA ILE A 58 4.95 -4.90 -3.04
C ILE A 58 5.40 -4.08 -1.82
N GLY A 59 6.30 -3.11 -2.01
CA GLY A 59 6.77 -2.23 -0.95
C GLY A 59 5.62 -1.49 -0.26
N SER A 60 4.68 -0.95 -1.03
CA SER A 60 3.51 -0.27 -0.48
C SER A 60 2.59 -1.21 0.30
N MET A 61 2.34 -2.43 -0.20
CA MET A 61 1.53 -3.42 0.52
C MET A 61 2.18 -3.85 1.84
N VAL A 62 3.49 -4.11 1.83
CA VAL A 62 4.24 -4.46 3.05
C VAL A 62 4.21 -3.30 4.05
N LEU A 63 4.36 -2.06 3.59
CA LEU A 63 4.30 -0.89 4.45
C LEU A 63 2.94 -0.75 5.14
N VAL A 64 1.84 -0.96 4.41
CA VAL A 64 0.47 -0.97 4.97
C VAL A 64 0.38 -2.00 6.08
N VAL A 65 0.79 -3.25 5.84
CA VAL A 65 0.72 -4.33 6.84
C VAL A 65 1.58 -4.02 8.07
N LEU A 66 2.82 -3.56 7.88
CA LEU A 66 3.72 -3.22 8.98
C LEU A 66 3.19 -2.04 9.81
N SER A 67 2.50 -1.09 9.17
CA SER A 67 1.91 0.06 9.85
C SER A 67 0.80 -0.32 10.85
N LEU A 68 0.15 -1.47 10.66
CA LEU A 68 -0.95 -1.95 11.53
C LEU A 68 -0.51 -2.20 12.97
N ASN A 69 0.71 -2.71 13.15
CA ASN A 69 1.26 -2.97 14.49
C ASN A 69 1.46 -1.69 15.31
N VAL A 70 1.60 -0.55 14.62
CA VAL A 70 1.79 0.76 15.25
C VAL A 70 0.45 1.51 15.36
N ALA A 71 -0.36 1.48 14.30
CA ALA A 71 -1.61 2.23 14.23
C ALA A 71 -2.68 1.70 15.19
N GLY A 72 -2.81 0.37 15.32
CA GLY A 72 -3.85 -0.25 16.15
C GLY A 72 -3.85 0.25 17.61
N PRO A 73 -2.72 0.18 18.34
CA PRO A 73 -2.65 0.65 19.73
C PRO A 73 -2.87 2.16 19.90
N ILE A 74 -2.48 2.98 18.92
CA ILE A 74 -2.67 4.44 18.95
C ILE A 74 -4.16 4.81 18.80
N GLU A 75 -4.92 4.01 18.07
CA GLU A 75 -6.35 4.24 17.85
C GLU A 75 -7.25 3.73 18.98
N GLY A 76 -6.68 3.16 20.05
CA GLY A 76 -7.41 2.57 21.18
C GLY A 76 -8.51 3.46 21.78
N GLY A 77 -8.27 4.77 21.92
CA GLY A 77 -9.23 5.71 22.50
C GLY A 77 -10.25 6.33 21.53
N LYS A 78 -10.33 5.86 20.28
CA LYS A 78 -11.29 6.40 19.28
C LYS A 78 -12.57 5.55 19.23
N ARG A 79 -13.70 6.20 18.91
CA ARG A 79 -14.98 5.52 18.71
C ARG A 79 -14.92 4.55 17.51
N LYS A 80 -15.49 3.35 17.69
CA LYS A 80 -15.66 2.36 16.62
C LYS A 80 -16.39 2.95 15.41
N LEU A 81 -15.89 2.60 14.23
CA LEU A 81 -16.55 2.90 12.96
C LEU A 81 -17.80 2.02 12.83
N SER A 82 -18.88 2.64 12.34
CA SER A 82 -20.12 1.94 12.03
C SER A 82 -19.91 0.96 10.87
N THR A 83 -20.53 -0.21 10.94
CA THR A 83 -20.52 -1.21 9.86
C THR A 83 -20.99 -0.61 8.52
N ARG A 84 -21.96 0.31 8.55
CA ARG A 84 -22.42 1.00 7.33
C ARG A 84 -21.33 1.85 6.70
N PHE A 85 -20.55 2.55 7.53
CA PHE A 85 -19.42 3.35 7.04
C PHE A 85 -18.33 2.47 6.44
N LEU A 86 -18.00 1.34 7.10
CA LEU A 86 -17.01 0.39 6.60
C LEU A 86 -17.40 -0.22 5.25
N ILE A 87 -18.68 -0.58 5.07
CA ILE A 87 -19.19 -1.08 3.79
C ILE A 87 -19.11 -0.01 2.70
N MET A 88 -19.46 1.25 3.02
CA MET A 88 -19.37 2.34 2.06
C MET A 88 -17.92 2.65 1.69
N ALA A 89 -17.01 2.64 2.66
CA ALA A 89 -15.57 2.80 2.42
C ALA A 89 -15.05 1.68 1.51
N PHE A 90 -15.41 0.42 1.80
CA PHE A 90 -15.06 -0.73 0.96
C PHE A 90 -15.51 -0.54 -0.50
N LEU A 91 -16.76 -0.15 -0.71
CA LEU A 91 -17.29 0.03 -2.07
C LEU A 91 -16.58 1.17 -2.81
N LEU A 92 -16.28 2.27 -2.13
CA LEU A 92 -15.59 3.42 -2.73
C LEU A 92 -14.14 3.09 -3.07
N GLU A 93 -13.42 2.44 -2.16
CA GLU A 93 -12.03 2.02 -2.38
C GLU A 93 -11.96 0.96 -3.50
N TRP A 94 -12.89 0.00 -3.53
CA TRP A 94 -12.94 -0.99 -4.60
C TRP A 94 -13.21 -0.36 -5.97
N LEU A 95 -14.13 0.61 -6.05
CA LEU A 95 -14.38 1.36 -7.28
C LEU A 95 -13.15 2.16 -7.71
N PHE A 96 -12.44 2.79 -6.77
CA PHE A 96 -11.21 3.52 -7.04
C PHE A 96 -10.12 2.60 -7.61
N TRP A 97 -9.83 1.49 -6.94
CA TRP A 97 -8.82 0.53 -7.41
C TRP A 97 -9.22 -0.15 -8.71
N GLY A 98 -10.49 -0.50 -8.87
CA GLY A 98 -11.03 -1.05 -10.11
C GLY A 98 -10.86 -0.08 -11.29
N ALA A 99 -11.18 1.21 -11.10
CA ALA A 99 -10.98 2.25 -12.11
C ALA A 99 -9.49 2.47 -12.42
N PHE A 100 -8.63 2.49 -11.39
CA PHE A 100 -7.19 2.60 -11.55
C PHE A 100 -6.62 1.47 -12.42
N PHE A 101 -6.97 0.22 -12.13
CA PHE A 101 -6.51 -0.92 -12.93
C PHE A 101 -7.15 -0.98 -14.32
N TRP A 102 -8.38 -0.49 -14.47
CA TRP A 102 -9.02 -0.41 -15.78
C TRP A 102 -8.30 0.59 -16.70
N MET A 103 -7.91 1.74 -16.15
CA MET A 103 -7.04 2.72 -16.82
C MET A 103 -5.66 2.11 -17.12
N ALA A 104 -5.06 1.39 -16.16
CA ALA A 104 -3.77 0.73 -16.32
C ALA A 104 -3.77 -0.30 -17.47
N LEU A 105 -4.89 -0.99 -17.66
CA LEU A 105 -5.11 -1.97 -18.74
C LEU A 105 -5.63 -1.33 -20.03
N ALA A 106 -5.46 -0.02 -20.20
CA ALA A 106 -5.86 0.74 -21.39
C ALA A 106 -7.33 0.51 -21.78
N PHE A 107 -8.21 0.46 -20.78
CA PHE A 107 -9.66 0.28 -20.94
C PHE A 107 -10.11 -1.04 -21.59
N SER A 108 -9.22 -2.02 -21.73
CA SER A 108 -9.49 -3.23 -22.51
C SER A 108 -10.22 -4.34 -21.74
N GLN A 109 -9.89 -4.56 -20.47
CA GLN A 109 -10.33 -5.74 -19.72
C GLN A 109 -10.97 -5.37 -18.38
N MET A 110 -12.25 -5.01 -18.42
CA MET A 110 -13.03 -4.55 -17.26
C MET A 110 -13.14 -5.62 -16.14
N LEU A 111 -13.33 -6.89 -16.50
CA LEU A 111 -13.41 -7.98 -15.51
C LEU A 111 -12.07 -8.21 -14.81
N LEU A 112 -10.97 -8.22 -15.56
CA LEU A 112 -9.64 -8.42 -14.99
C LEU A 112 -9.25 -7.25 -14.08
N SER A 113 -9.58 -6.01 -14.46
CA SER A 113 -9.31 -4.84 -13.59
C SER A 113 -10.08 -4.90 -12.28
N ALA A 114 -11.34 -5.37 -12.30
CA ALA A 114 -12.13 -5.54 -11.08
C ALA A 114 -11.50 -6.61 -10.15
N ILE A 115 -11.01 -7.71 -10.71
CA ILE A 115 -10.31 -8.77 -9.96
C ILE A 115 -8.99 -8.24 -9.38
N CYS A 116 -8.20 -7.52 -10.17
CA CYS A 116 -6.95 -6.92 -9.71
C CYS A 116 -7.18 -5.88 -8.60
N GLY A 117 -8.25 -5.09 -8.71
CA GLY A 117 -8.62 -4.09 -7.71
C GLY A 117 -9.04 -4.70 -6.36
N LEU A 118 -9.53 -5.95 -6.34
CA LEU A 118 -9.85 -6.63 -5.08
C LEU A 118 -8.62 -6.91 -4.21
N ILE A 119 -7.43 -7.05 -4.80
CA ILE A 119 -6.21 -7.36 -4.04
C ILE A 119 -5.85 -6.23 -3.07
N PRO A 120 -5.59 -4.99 -3.52
CA PRO A 120 -5.31 -3.89 -2.60
C PRO A 120 -6.52 -3.57 -1.72
N GLU A 121 -7.74 -3.72 -2.25
CA GLU A 121 -8.96 -3.53 -1.46
C GLU A 121 -8.96 -4.43 -0.21
N LEU A 122 -8.83 -5.75 -0.38
CA LEU A 122 -8.86 -6.69 0.74
C LEU A 122 -7.78 -6.39 1.79
N VAL A 123 -6.60 -5.92 1.36
CA VAL A 123 -5.52 -5.49 2.26
C VAL A 123 -5.93 -4.24 3.05
N MET A 124 -6.51 -3.24 2.40
CA MET A 124 -6.92 -1.97 3.03
C MET A 124 -8.16 -2.14 3.92
N THR A 125 -9.17 -2.88 3.48
CA THR A 125 -10.34 -3.19 4.32
C THR A 125 -9.93 -4.06 5.51
N GLY A 126 -9.10 -5.09 5.28
CA GLY A 126 -8.60 -5.96 6.34
C GLY A 126 -7.80 -5.18 7.38
N SER A 127 -6.97 -4.24 6.93
CA SER A 127 -6.25 -3.27 7.75
C SER A 127 -7.18 -2.42 8.60
N THR A 128 -8.20 -1.84 7.97
CA THR A 128 -9.18 -0.97 8.65
C THR A 128 -10.03 -1.76 9.65
N LEU A 129 -10.45 -2.97 9.32
CA LEU A 129 -11.17 -3.87 10.23
C LEU A 129 -10.30 -4.28 11.43
N TYR A 130 -9.04 -4.60 11.19
CA TYR A 130 -8.08 -4.92 12.24
C TYR A 130 -7.91 -3.75 13.20
N ILE A 131 -7.71 -2.53 12.69
CA ILE A 131 -7.59 -1.33 13.52
C ILE A 131 -8.91 -1.04 14.25
N ASN A 132 -10.06 -1.18 13.58
CA ASN A 132 -11.37 -0.95 14.19
C ASN A 132 -11.68 -1.90 15.36
N ARG A 133 -11.00 -3.04 15.46
CA ARG A 133 -11.08 -3.93 16.64
C ARG A 133 -10.50 -3.30 17.90
N PHE A 134 -9.47 -2.46 17.77
CA PHE A 134 -8.81 -1.79 18.90
C PHE A 134 -9.55 -0.54 19.38
N ARG A 135 -10.44 0.02 18.55
CA ARG A 135 -11.26 1.19 18.89
C ARG A 135 -12.27 0.88 19.99
N GLU A 136 -12.54 1.83 20.87
CA GLU A 136 -13.55 1.76 21.92
C GLU A 136 -14.98 1.84 21.35
N GLY A 137 -15.88 1.02 21.89
CA GLY A 137 -17.29 0.94 21.49
C GLY A 137 -18.19 1.71 22.42
#